data_AF-A0A9W7SSR4-F1
#
_entry.id   AF-A0A9W7SSR4-F1
#
_cell.length_a   1.000
_cell.length_b   1.000
_cell.length_c   1.000
_cell.angle_alpha   90.00
_cell.angle_beta   90.00
_cell.angle_gamma   90.00
#
_symmetry.space_group_name_H-M   'P 1'
#
loop_
_entity.id
_entity.type
_entity.pdbx_description
1 polymer ?
#
loop_
_entity_poly.entity_id
_entity_poly.type
_entity_poly.pdbx_seq_one_letter_code
_entity_poly.pdbx_strand_id
1 'polypeptide(L)'
;MLPPACWLGFIFLASIFPRHQALVLSNATNASTSGVNASDTPTKGSPNTGGFKLSLVNLLGTSDLHAYVTGQDIDGKLLILDAAGSDWVTPPPNGENITGIDIILNGDQTPLEIALPSVIYSARVWLAQGYLNFSRTAHADNQLGLVQPSVNPQDSSIDTTWGFVEFSSNASDASAGMTADLSYVDFVGLPLGIALNDSDASRTQTRLGLKRTAVADICHDLRTKPPPDGQPWHHLCVRDGDGRPSRVLAPTHYMAQNTSAFADYFRPLNDRIWTRYHAGPLTIDTQSPTANAS
;
A
#
# COMPACT_ATOMS: atom_id res chain seq x y z
N MET A 1 -6.10 -31.23 -10.47
CA MET A 1 -5.41 -30.65 -11.64
C MET A 1 -5.72 -29.17 -11.68
N LEU A 2 -4.77 -28.37 -11.18
CA LEU A 2 -4.52 -26.93 -11.39
C LEU A 2 -3.37 -26.64 -10.40
N PRO A 3 -2.15 -26.30 -10.86
CA PRO A 3 -1.06 -26.03 -9.93
C PRO A 3 -1.22 -24.62 -9.32
N PRO A 4 -0.72 -24.41 -8.10
CA PRO A 4 -0.80 -23.11 -7.43
C PRO A 4 0.09 -22.11 -8.18
N ALA A 5 -0.49 -20.95 -8.51
CA ALA A 5 0.23 -19.86 -9.14
C ALA A 5 1.19 -19.23 -8.12
N CYS A 6 2.47 -19.59 -8.18
CA CYS A 6 3.55 -18.82 -7.57
C CYS A 6 3.69 -17.50 -8.32
N TRP A 7 3.01 -16.47 -7.84
CA TRP A 7 3.31 -15.08 -8.18
C TRP A 7 4.39 -14.60 -7.21
N LEU A 8 5.66 -14.73 -7.61
CA LEU A 8 6.75 -14.00 -6.96
C LEU A 8 6.69 -12.56 -7.45
N GLY A 9 5.92 -11.76 -6.71
CA GLY A 9 5.86 -10.31 -6.85
C GLY A 9 7.24 -9.69 -6.63
N PHE A 10 7.59 -8.77 -7.52
CA PHE A 10 8.76 -7.92 -7.41
C PHE A 10 8.65 -7.02 -6.16
N ILE A 11 9.70 -7.08 -5.33
CA ILE A 11 10.15 -6.12 -4.31
C ILE A 11 9.13 -5.79 -3.20
N PHE A 12 9.06 -6.66 -2.19
CA PHE A 12 8.81 -6.21 -0.82
C PHE A 12 10.13 -5.70 -0.23
N LEU A 13 10.16 -4.44 0.19
CA LEU A 13 11.19 -3.92 1.10
C LEU A 13 10.53 -3.64 2.45
N ALA A 14 10.20 -4.71 3.18
CA ALA A 14 9.85 -4.60 4.59
C ALA A 14 11.09 -4.15 5.38
N SER A 15 10.92 -3.25 6.35
CA SER A 15 12.01 -2.78 7.22
C SER A 15 11.48 -2.72 8.66
N ILE A 16 12.22 -3.23 9.66
CA ILE A 16 11.80 -3.48 11.05
C ILE A 16 12.51 -2.49 12.01
N PHE A 17 11.82 -1.82 12.97
CA PHE A 17 12.45 -0.79 13.84
C PHE A 17 11.92 -0.62 15.28
N PRO A 18 12.77 -0.60 16.31
CA PRO A 18 12.31 -0.62 17.70
C PRO A 18 11.60 0.63 18.29
N ARG A 19 11.50 1.79 17.60
CA ARG A 19 10.86 3.05 18.13
C ARG A 19 10.34 3.98 17.00
N HIS A 20 9.29 4.80 17.20
CA HIS A 20 8.39 5.21 16.09
C HIS A 20 7.87 6.66 15.95
N GLN A 21 7.91 7.20 14.71
CA GLN A 21 7.01 8.19 14.05
C GLN A 21 6.94 7.90 12.51
N ALA A 22 5.79 7.96 11.83
CA ALA A 22 5.73 7.89 10.35
C ALA A 22 5.47 9.27 9.78
N LEU A 23 6.08 9.49 8.63
CA LEU A 23 5.85 10.60 7.76
C LEU A 23 5.37 10.04 6.41
N VAL A 24 4.08 10.15 6.12
CA VAL A 24 3.54 9.83 4.80
C VAL A 24 3.64 11.09 3.94
N LEU A 25 4.56 11.06 2.98
CA LEU A 25 4.82 12.16 2.06
C LEU A 25 4.08 11.91 0.76
N SER A 26 2.98 12.59 0.50
CA SER A 26 2.47 12.60 -0.88
C SER A 26 3.36 13.54 -1.70
N ASN A 27 4.34 12.96 -2.44
CA ASN A 27 5.19 13.53 -3.51
C ASN A 27 6.46 14.34 -3.15
N ALA A 28 7.56 13.69 -2.75
CA ALA A 28 8.90 14.31 -2.69
C ALA A 28 9.68 14.13 -4.02
N THR A 29 10.00 15.24 -4.70
CA THR A 29 11.00 15.30 -5.77
C THR A 29 12.24 16.07 -5.33
N ASN A 30 13.40 15.47 -5.60
CA ASN A 30 14.79 15.97 -5.61
C ASN A 30 15.63 15.96 -4.32
N ALA A 31 16.82 15.41 -4.52
CA ALA A 31 17.92 15.16 -3.60
C ALA A 31 18.57 16.41 -2.99
N SER A 32 19.02 16.29 -1.74
CA SER A 32 20.27 16.88 -1.25
C SER A 32 20.71 16.14 0.01
N THR A 33 21.91 15.57 -0.03
CA THR A 33 22.55 14.82 1.06
C THR A 33 23.38 15.74 1.95
N SER A 34 23.26 15.61 3.28
CA SER A 34 24.27 15.88 4.32
C SER A 34 23.63 15.52 5.68
N GLY A 35 24.09 14.63 6.56
CA GLY A 35 25.38 14.00 6.80
C GLY A 35 25.86 14.41 8.21
N VAL A 36 25.68 13.60 9.26
CA VAL A 36 26.41 13.76 10.55
C VAL A 36 26.62 12.41 11.27
N ASN A 37 27.81 12.27 11.84
CA ASN A 37 28.40 11.13 12.55
C ASN A 37 27.77 10.78 13.91
N ALA A 38 28.00 9.53 14.31
CA ALA A 38 27.54 8.86 15.53
C ALA A 38 28.28 9.27 16.82
N SER A 39 27.54 9.31 17.95
CA SER A 39 27.86 8.68 19.23
C SER A 39 26.82 9.11 20.27
N ASP A 40 26.01 8.19 20.81
CA ASP A 40 25.86 8.02 22.27
C ASP A 40 24.83 6.95 22.66
N THR A 41 25.08 6.38 23.84
CA THR A 41 24.45 5.20 24.44
C THR A 41 22.93 5.36 24.65
N PRO A 42 22.11 4.33 24.35
CA PRO A 42 20.65 4.47 24.41
C PRO A 42 20.15 4.50 25.86
N THR A 43 19.52 5.61 26.24
CA THR A 43 18.68 5.68 27.44
C THR A 43 17.25 5.20 27.11
N LYS A 44 16.67 4.45 28.04
CA LYS A 44 15.38 3.75 27.88
C LYS A 44 14.23 4.70 28.23
N GLY A 45 13.51 5.19 27.21
CA GLY A 45 12.29 5.98 27.37
C GLY A 45 11.09 5.12 27.78
N SER A 46 10.18 5.74 28.54
CA SER A 46 8.92 5.17 29.06
C SER A 46 7.99 4.68 27.92
N PRO A 47 7.12 3.66 28.13
CA PRO A 47 6.22 3.20 27.10
C PRO A 47 5.14 4.27 26.84
N ASN A 48 5.04 4.76 25.60
CA ASN A 48 3.93 5.61 25.19
C ASN A 48 2.63 4.79 25.23
N THR A 49 1.65 5.27 25.99
CA THR A 49 0.27 4.77 26.03
C THR A 49 -0.58 5.31 24.86
N GLY A 50 0.02 6.00 23.89
CA GLY A 50 -0.62 6.50 22.67
C GLY A 50 -0.12 5.74 21.45
N GLY A 51 -0.98 5.57 20.45
CA GLY A 51 -0.64 4.96 19.18
C GLY A 51 0.41 5.73 18.40
N PHE A 52 0.77 5.18 17.26
CA PHE A 52 1.75 5.77 16.36
C PHE A 52 1.35 7.16 15.86
N LYS A 53 2.34 8.02 15.56
CA LYS A 53 2.09 9.31 14.92
C LYS A 53 2.19 9.19 13.40
N LEU A 54 1.19 9.70 12.70
CA LEU A 54 1.18 9.91 11.26
C LEU A 54 1.37 11.40 10.98
N SER A 55 2.34 11.74 10.15
CA SER A 55 2.44 13.06 9.53
C SER A 55 2.06 12.95 8.07
N LEU A 56 0.94 13.55 7.66
CA LEU A 56 0.44 13.53 6.28
C LEU A 56 0.77 14.86 5.60
N VAL A 57 1.46 14.81 4.46
CA VAL A 57 1.84 16.02 3.71
C VAL A 57 1.27 15.97 2.30
N ASN A 58 0.49 16.99 1.92
CA ASN A 58 -0.06 17.15 0.58
C ASN A 58 0.88 17.98 -0.31
N LEU A 59 1.62 17.33 -1.21
CA LEU A 59 2.47 18.01 -2.20
C LEU A 59 1.84 18.00 -3.60
N LEU A 60 0.54 17.69 -3.71
CA LEU A 60 -0.22 17.81 -4.95
C LEU A 60 -0.69 19.23 -5.20
N GLY A 61 -0.80 20.06 -4.15
CA GLY A 61 -1.23 21.46 -4.25
C GLY A 61 -2.74 21.62 -4.52
N THR A 62 -3.52 20.53 -4.42
CA THR A 62 -4.98 20.56 -4.49
C THR A 62 -5.58 20.58 -3.09
N SER A 63 -6.73 21.25 -2.91
CA SER A 63 -7.54 21.14 -1.69
C SER A 63 -8.50 19.94 -1.70
N ASP A 64 -8.60 19.26 -2.84
CA ASP A 64 -9.40 18.05 -3.02
C ASP A 64 -8.49 16.83 -2.84
N LEU A 65 -7.95 16.64 -1.63
CA LEU A 65 -7.20 15.45 -1.23
C LEU A 65 -7.69 15.02 0.15
N HIS A 66 -8.17 13.78 0.21
CA HIS A 66 -8.75 13.19 1.42
C HIS A 66 -7.91 11.98 1.82
N ALA A 67 -7.71 11.83 3.12
CA ALA A 67 -7.05 10.69 3.73
C ALA A 67 -8.04 9.85 4.54
N TYR A 68 -7.81 8.54 4.59
CA TYR A 68 -8.58 7.60 5.39
C TYR A 68 -7.59 6.65 6.06
N VAL A 69 -7.78 6.34 7.35
CA VAL A 69 -6.91 5.41 8.07
C VAL A 69 -7.73 4.23 8.56
N THR A 70 -7.33 3.03 8.15
CA THR A 70 -8.03 1.78 8.47
C THR A 70 -7.05 0.72 8.92
N GLY A 71 -7.49 -0.26 9.71
CA GLY A 71 -6.69 -1.41 10.11
C GLY A 71 -7.43 -2.25 11.13
N GLN A 72 -6.69 -2.92 12.01
CA GLN A 72 -7.27 -3.72 13.08
C GLN A 72 -6.46 -3.64 14.38
N ASP A 73 -7.09 -3.96 15.51
CA ASP A 73 -6.37 -4.18 16.77
C ASP A 73 -5.76 -5.59 16.83
N ILE A 74 -5.12 -5.92 17.96
CA ILE A 74 -4.47 -7.22 18.17
C ILE A 74 -5.45 -8.39 18.18
N ASP A 75 -6.72 -8.14 18.50
CA ASP A 75 -7.79 -9.13 18.52
C ASP A 75 -8.51 -9.25 17.17
N GLY A 76 -8.07 -8.47 16.17
CA GLY A 76 -8.63 -8.46 14.82
C GLY A 76 -9.88 -7.58 14.68
N LYS A 77 -10.20 -6.74 15.66
CA LYS A 77 -11.32 -5.80 15.55
C LYS A 77 -11.00 -4.71 14.55
N LEU A 78 -11.92 -4.46 13.62
CA LEU A 78 -11.83 -3.38 12.64
C LEU A 78 -11.69 -2.01 13.31
N LEU A 79 -10.65 -1.28 12.91
CA LEU A 79 -10.36 0.10 13.30
C LEU A 79 -10.44 1.02 12.08
N ILE A 80 -11.17 2.12 12.20
CA ILE A 80 -11.28 3.17 11.19
C ILE A 80 -11.22 4.50 11.93
N LEU A 81 -10.30 5.38 11.52
CA LEU A 81 -10.10 6.68 12.15
C LEU A 81 -11.19 7.67 11.70
N ASP A 82 -11.69 8.47 12.62
CA ASP A 82 -12.63 9.54 12.32
C ASP A 82 -11.99 10.67 11.48
N ALA A 83 -12.84 11.51 10.87
CA ALA A 83 -12.42 12.66 10.07
C ALA A 83 -11.61 13.71 10.88
N ALA A 84 -11.73 13.70 12.21
CA ALA A 84 -10.96 14.56 13.10
C ALA A 84 -9.55 14.02 13.40
N GLY A 85 -9.26 12.76 13.06
CA GLY A 85 -7.99 12.12 13.35
C GLY A 85 -7.78 11.83 14.84
N SER A 86 -8.87 11.69 15.61
CA SER A 86 -8.83 11.72 17.08
C SER A 86 -9.37 10.46 17.76
N ASP A 87 -10.28 9.72 17.12
CA ASP A 87 -10.88 8.52 17.71
C ASP A 87 -11.26 7.47 16.65
N TRP A 88 -11.51 6.24 17.09
CA TRP A 88 -11.98 5.15 16.24
C TRP A 88 -13.50 5.20 16.08
N VAL A 89 -13.99 5.19 14.83
CA VAL A 89 -15.44 5.16 14.58
C VAL A 89 -16.04 3.80 14.88
N THR A 90 -17.31 3.77 15.28
CA THR A 90 -18.12 2.55 15.31
C THR A 90 -18.78 2.38 13.95
N PRO A 91 -18.47 1.31 13.17
CA PRO A 91 -19.02 1.16 11.83
C PRO A 91 -20.56 0.98 11.84
N PRO A 92 -21.27 1.57 10.86
CA PRO A 92 -22.73 1.43 10.69
C PRO A 92 -23.13 -0.01 10.37
N PRO A 93 -24.43 -0.35 10.24
CA PRO A 93 -24.90 -1.67 9.83
C PRO A 93 -24.27 -2.26 8.55
N ASN A 94 -24.44 -3.57 8.34
CA ASN A 94 -23.82 -4.31 7.23
C ASN A 94 -24.24 -3.75 5.87
N GLY A 95 -23.27 -3.47 4.99
CA GLY A 95 -23.51 -2.93 3.65
C GLY A 95 -23.85 -1.43 3.60
N GLU A 96 -23.91 -0.74 4.74
CA GLU A 96 -24.05 0.72 4.77
C GLU A 96 -22.69 1.40 4.62
N ASN A 97 -22.68 2.56 3.95
CA ASN A 97 -21.48 3.37 3.79
C ASN A 97 -21.03 3.93 5.14
N ILE A 98 -19.73 3.82 5.42
CA ILE A 98 -19.09 4.42 6.58
C ILE A 98 -18.84 5.90 6.27
N THR A 99 -19.37 6.79 7.10
CA THR A 99 -19.29 8.25 6.92
C THR A 99 -18.50 8.91 8.06
N GLY A 100 -18.07 10.15 7.86
CA GLY A 100 -17.32 10.91 8.89
C GLY A 100 -15.91 10.40 9.12
N ILE A 101 -15.26 9.88 8.07
CA ILE A 101 -13.93 9.26 8.10
C ILE A 101 -12.95 9.91 7.10
N ASP A 102 -13.40 10.91 6.36
CA ASP A 102 -12.63 11.67 5.38
C ASP A 102 -11.81 12.79 6.04
N ILE A 103 -10.51 12.57 6.17
CA ILE A 103 -9.58 13.56 6.73
C ILE A 103 -9.08 14.45 5.59
N ILE A 104 -9.47 15.72 5.61
CA ILE A 104 -9.10 16.69 4.55
C ILE A 104 -7.63 17.10 4.69
N LEU A 105 -6.86 16.99 3.61
CA LEU A 105 -5.47 17.43 3.55
C LEU A 105 -5.34 18.73 2.74
N ASN A 106 -5.00 19.82 3.42
CA ASN A 106 -4.80 21.11 2.78
C ASN A 106 -3.63 21.07 1.78
N GLY A 107 -3.80 21.68 0.61
CA GLY A 107 -2.78 21.76 -0.44
C GLY A 107 -1.64 22.76 -0.17
N ASP A 108 -1.51 23.25 1.06
CA ASP A 108 -0.51 24.26 1.46
C ASP A 108 0.86 23.64 1.83
N GLN A 109 0.98 22.32 1.73
CA GLN A 109 2.18 21.54 2.08
C GLN A 109 2.51 21.55 3.58
N THR A 110 1.61 22.05 4.43
CA THR A 110 1.76 21.95 5.88
C THR A 110 1.48 20.51 6.31
N PRO A 111 2.37 19.87 7.09
CA PRO A 111 2.10 18.56 7.64
C PRO A 111 0.87 18.55 8.56
N LEU A 112 -0.04 17.61 8.33
CA LEU A 112 -1.11 17.27 9.28
C LEU A 112 -0.62 16.15 10.19
N GLU A 113 -0.48 16.46 11.47
CA GLU A 113 -0.03 15.52 12.50
C GLU A 113 -1.22 14.83 13.16
N ILE A 114 -1.21 13.51 13.17
CA ILE A 114 -2.27 12.65 13.74
C ILE A 114 -1.61 11.70 14.72
N ALA A 115 -2.07 11.70 15.96
CA ALA A 115 -1.70 10.68 16.94
C ALA A 115 -2.77 9.60 16.96
N LEU A 116 -2.43 8.37 16.54
CA LEU A 116 -3.41 7.29 16.52
C LEU A 116 -3.90 6.96 17.94
N PRO A 117 -5.21 6.70 18.15
CA PRO A 117 -5.77 6.45 19.47
C PRO A 117 -5.20 5.18 20.15
N SER A 118 -4.81 4.18 19.36
CA SER A 118 -4.18 2.94 19.83
C SER A 118 -3.18 2.38 18.83
N VAL A 119 -2.48 1.32 19.22
CA VAL A 119 -1.69 0.50 18.29
C VAL A 119 -2.61 -0.10 17.22
N ILE A 120 -2.11 -0.18 15.99
CA ILE A 120 -2.86 -0.67 14.83
C ILE A 120 -1.99 -1.67 14.03
N TYR A 121 -2.64 -2.69 13.52
CA TYR A 121 -2.07 -3.77 12.72
C TYR A 121 -2.75 -3.83 11.35
N SER A 122 -2.07 -4.40 10.35
CA SER A 122 -2.59 -4.57 8.99
C SER A 122 -3.26 -3.29 8.44
N ALA A 123 -2.60 -2.16 8.68
CA ALA A 123 -3.17 -0.84 8.50
C ALA A 123 -2.90 -0.28 7.11
N ARG A 124 -3.79 0.60 6.68
CA ARG A 124 -3.68 1.38 5.44
C ARG A 124 -3.95 2.85 5.70
N VAL A 125 -3.11 3.70 5.11
CA VAL A 125 -3.43 5.11 4.87
C VAL A 125 -3.83 5.23 3.41
N TRP A 126 -5.11 5.48 3.15
CA TRP A 126 -5.66 5.70 1.81
C TRP A 126 -5.64 7.18 1.51
N LEU A 127 -5.24 7.55 0.28
CA LEU A 127 -5.22 8.93 -0.19
C LEU A 127 -6.02 8.99 -1.48
N ALA A 128 -6.92 9.97 -1.59
CA ALA A 128 -7.79 10.13 -2.74
C ALA A 128 -8.00 11.59 -3.13
N GLN A 129 -7.87 11.88 -4.43
CA GLN A 129 -8.41 13.11 -5.01
C GLN A 129 -9.89 12.88 -5.28
N GLY A 130 -10.75 13.45 -4.44
CA GLY A 130 -12.17 13.08 -4.29
C GLY A 130 -12.40 12.09 -3.13
N TYR A 131 -13.56 11.43 -3.14
CA TYR A 131 -14.02 10.60 -2.02
C TYR A 131 -13.89 9.09 -2.29
N LEU A 132 -13.61 8.34 -1.23
CA LEU A 132 -13.63 6.88 -1.23
C LEU A 132 -14.83 6.40 -0.42
N ASN A 133 -15.46 5.33 -0.88
CA ASN A 133 -16.53 4.66 -0.14
C ASN A 133 -15.99 3.40 0.52
N PHE A 134 -16.32 3.26 1.80
CA PHE A 134 -16.08 2.07 2.59
C PHE A 134 -17.41 1.58 3.13
N SER A 135 -17.56 0.26 3.27
CA SER A 135 -18.69 -0.33 3.98
C SER A 135 -18.20 -1.47 4.86
N ARG A 136 -18.98 -1.86 5.86
CA ARG A 136 -18.63 -3.05 6.65
C ARG A 136 -19.25 -4.30 6.02
N THR A 137 -18.55 -5.42 6.17
CA THR A 137 -19.09 -6.77 5.95
C THR A 137 -19.07 -7.57 7.25
N ALA A 138 -19.94 -8.57 7.40
CA ALA A 138 -19.93 -9.49 8.54
C ALA A 138 -19.39 -10.86 8.09
N HIS A 139 -18.41 -11.38 8.82
CA HIS A 139 -17.89 -12.73 8.64
C HIS A 139 -18.67 -13.75 9.49
N ALA A 140 -18.51 -15.04 9.17
CA ALA A 140 -19.26 -16.14 9.80
C ALA A 140 -18.97 -16.31 11.31
N ASP A 141 -17.86 -15.76 11.79
CA ASP A 141 -17.41 -15.75 13.19
C ASP A 141 -17.82 -14.47 13.95
N ASN A 142 -18.72 -13.66 13.38
CA ASN A 142 -19.11 -12.33 13.86
C ASN A 142 -17.98 -11.28 13.86
N GLN A 143 -16.83 -11.54 13.22
CA GLN A 143 -15.85 -10.49 12.98
C GLN A 143 -16.35 -9.54 11.89
N LEU A 144 -16.09 -8.25 12.09
CA LEU A 144 -16.40 -7.23 11.09
C LEU A 144 -15.24 -7.12 10.11
N GLY A 145 -15.52 -7.31 8.83
CA GLY A 145 -14.62 -6.99 7.74
C GLY A 145 -14.87 -5.60 7.19
N LEU A 146 -13.88 -5.09 6.47
CA LEU A 146 -13.99 -3.85 5.70
C LEU A 146 -14.13 -4.19 4.22
N VAL A 147 -15.20 -3.71 3.59
CA VAL A 147 -15.27 -3.60 2.14
C VAL A 147 -14.51 -2.34 1.76
N GLN A 148 -13.38 -2.56 1.10
CA GLN A 148 -12.44 -1.52 0.70
C GLN A 148 -12.71 -1.06 -0.74
N PRO A 149 -12.26 0.14 -1.13
CA PRO A 149 -12.29 0.59 -2.52
C PRO A 149 -11.65 -0.43 -3.46
N SER A 150 -12.34 -0.74 -4.54
CA SER A 150 -11.90 -1.71 -5.53
C SER A 150 -11.63 -1.08 -6.89
N VAL A 151 -10.80 -1.74 -7.69
CA VAL A 151 -10.63 -1.45 -9.12
C VAL A 151 -11.68 -2.15 -10.00
N ASN A 152 -12.67 -2.79 -9.38
CA ASN A 152 -13.85 -3.32 -10.09
C ASN A 152 -14.63 -2.17 -10.76
N PRO A 153 -14.98 -2.25 -12.07
CA PRO A 153 -15.75 -1.24 -12.77
C PRO A 153 -17.12 -0.89 -12.17
N GLN A 154 -17.67 -1.76 -11.31
CA GLN A 154 -18.93 -1.49 -10.60
C GLN A 154 -18.71 -0.83 -9.22
N ASP A 155 -17.47 -0.64 -8.78
CA ASP A 155 -17.15 0.00 -7.52
C ASP A 155 -17.47 1.50 -7.58
N SER A 156 -18.11 2.03 -6.54
CA SER A 156 -18.48 3.44 -6.46
C SER A 156 -17.28 4.41 -6.39
N SER A 157 -16.08 3.92 -6.10
CA SER A 157 -14.82 4.67 -6.09
C SER A 157 -14.00 4.47 -7.37
N ILE A 158 -14.57 3.86 -8.42
CA ILE A 158 -13.85 3.58 -9.66
C ILE A 158 -13.38 4.83 -10.40
N ASP A 159 -14.09 5.95 -10.29
CA ASP A 159 -13.68 7.20 -10.96
C ASP A 159 -12.78 8.09 -10.08
N THR A 160 -12.61 7.74 -8.80
CA THR A 160 -11.74 8.47 -7.87
C THR A 160 -10.28 8.15 -8.16
N THR A 161 -9.39 9.15 -8.18
CA THR A 161 -7.94 8.90 -8.25
C THR A 161 -7.41 8.66 -6.85
N TRP A 162 -6.92 7.46 -6.56
CA TRP A 162 -6.48 7.08 -5.22
C TRP A 162 -5.24 6.18 -5.23
N GLY A 163 -4.69 5.97 -4.04
CA GLY A 163 -3.63 5.02 -3.72
C GLY A 163 -3.60 4.79 -2.21
N PHE A 164 -2.77 3.86 -1.75
CA PHE A 164 -2.61 3.63 -0.31
C PHE A 164 -1.18 3.24 0.05
N VAL A 165 -0.85 3.45 1.32
CA VAL A 165 0.35 2.98 2.00
C VAL A 165 -0.06 1.91 2.99
N GLU A 166 0.66 0.80 3.05
CA GLU A 166 0.45 -0.24 4.05
C GLU A 166 1.44 -0.07 5.20
N PHE A 167 0.99 -0.29 6.43
CA PHE A 167 1.86 -0.34 7.60
C PHE A 167 1.29 -1.25 8.67
N SER A 168 2.14 -1.80 9.53
CA SER A 168 1.70 -2.62 10.64
C SER A 168 2.69 -2.53 11.78
N SER A 169 2.20 -2.37 13.00
CA SER A 169 3.00 -2.66 14.18
C SER A 169 3.37 -4.15 14.23
N ASN A 170 4.49 -4.45 14.87
CA ASN A 170 4.94 -5.80 15.09
C ASN A 170 4.14 -6.43 16.23
N ALA A 171 3.35 -7.44 15.91
CA ALA A 171 2.45 -8.10 16.84
C ALA A 171 3.17 -9.00 17.86
N SER A 172 4.35 -9.53 17.52
CA SER A 172 5.09 -10.44 18.42
C SER A 172 6.02 -9.70 19.39
N ASP A 173 6.41 -8.48 19.06
CA ASP A 173 7.15 -7.59 19.94
C ASP A 173 6.88 -6.12 19.55
N ALA A 174 6.05 -5.43 20.34
CA ALA A 174 5.77 -4.01 20.13
C ALA A 174 7.03 -3.12 20.26
N SER A 175 8.10 -3.63 20.88
CA SER A 175 9.42 -2.97 20.91
C SER A 175 10.31 -3.33 19.73
N ALA A 176 9.90 -4.24 18.85
CA ALA A 176 10.60 -4.58 17.61
C ALA A 176 10.14 -3.74 16.42
N GLY A 177 8.97 -3.12 16.52
CA GLY A 177 8.67 -1.98 15.69
C GLY A 177 7.45 -2.01 14.82
N MET A 178 7.62 -1.47 13.61
CA MET A 178 6.65 -1.48 12.55
C MET A 178 7.33 -1.63 11.21
N THR A 179 6.55 -2.14 10.27
CA THR A 179 6.88 -2.20 8.85
C THR A 179 5.91 -1.28 8.11
N ALA A 180 6.40 -0.61 7.07
CA ALA A 180 5.56 0.15 6.14
C ALA A 180 6.08 -0.03 4.72
N ASP A 181 5.18 -0.04 3.74
CA ASP A 181 5.51 -0.23 2.35
C ASP A 181 4.63 0.57 1.38
N LEU A 182 5.22 0.83 0.21
CA LEU A 182 4.53 1.30 -0.97
C LEU A 182 4.31 0.10 -1.87
N SER A 183 3.04 -0.22 -2.13
CA SER A 183 2.66 -1.36 -2.94
C SER A 183 2.07 -0.92 -4.28
N TYR A 184 2.52 -1.57 -5.35
CA TYR A 184 1.91 -1.49 -6.68
C TYR A 184 1.37 -2.87 -7.10
N VAL A 185 1.08 -3.74 -6.14
CA VAL A 185 0.58 -5.09 -6.37
C VAL A 185 -0.78 -5.07 -7.06
N ASP A 186 -1.61 -4.07 -6.76
CA ASP A 186 -2.94 -3.92 -7.34
C ASP A 186 -2.96 -3.00 -8.55
N PHE A 187 -2.36 -1.81 -8.43
CA PHE A 187 -2.28 -0.84 -9.52
C PHE A 187 -1.25 0.26 -9.21
N VAL A 188 -0.89 1.01 -10.25
CA VAL A 188 -0.23 2.32 -10.15
C VAL A 188 -1.31 3.40 -10.28
N GLY A 189 -1.49 4.22 -9.25
CA GLY A 189 -2.49 5.29 -9.22
C GLY A 189 -1.89 6.60 -8.74
N LEU A 190 -2.42 7.15 -7.65
CA LEU A 190 -1.87 8.35 -7.03
C LEU A 190 -0.39 8.13 -6.66
N PRO A 191 0.55 9.02 -7.04
CA PRO A 191 1.94 8.89 -6.64
C PRO A 191 2.13 9.16 -5.15
N LEU A 192 2.64 8.17 -4.42
CA LEU A 192 2.81 8.20 -2.95
C LEU A 192 4.26 7.98 -2.56
N GLY A 193 4.74 8.73 -1.56
CA GLY A 193 6.03 8.52 -0.90
C GLY A 193 5.84 8.23 0.58
N ILE A 194 6.82 7.56 1.19
CA ILE A 194 6.80 7.26 2.61
C ILE A 194 8.15 7.53 3.24
N ALA A 195 8.13 8.01 4.47
CA ALA A 195 9.26 8.11 5.35
C ALA A 195 8.89 7.55 6.74
N LEU A 196 9.82 6.82 7.34
CA LEU A 196 9.70 6.30 8.69
C LEU A 196 10.83 6.87 9.53
N ASN A 197 10.45 7.54 10.61
CA ASN A 197 11.36 8.15 11.56
C ASN A 197 11.39 7.32 12.85
N ASP A 198 12.56 7.23 13.46
CA ASP A 198 12.64 6.81 14.86
C ASP A 198 11.89 7.81 15.76
N SER A 199 11.46 7.37 16.94
CA SER A 199 10.71 8.23 17.87
C SER A 199 11.45 9.50 18.27
N ASP A 200 12.79 9.44 18.29
CA ASP A 200 13.71 10.53 18.61
C ASP A 200 14.23 11.26 17.37
N ALA A 201 13.70 10.92 16.19
CA ALA A 201 14.11 11.44 14.88
C ALA A 201 15.61 11.25 14.55
N SER A 202 16.31 10.34 15.24
CA SER A 202 17.74 10.09 15.00
C SER A 202 18.02 9.42 13.66
N ARG A 203 17.03 8.71 13.11
CA ARG A 203 17.10 8.03 11.82
C ARG A 203 15.80 8.20 11.04
N THR A 204 15.95 8.37 9.73
CA THR A 204 14.86 8.40 8.76
C THR A 204 15.14 7.41 7.65
N GLN A 205 14.14 6.61 7.29
CA GLN A 205 14.15 5.83 6.07
C GLN A 205 13.08 6.32 5.13
N THR A 206 13.47 6.59 3.90
CA THR A 206 12.56 7.08 2.89
C THR A 206 12.44 6.08 1.75
N ARG A 207 11.22 5.93 1.23
CA ARG A 207 10.96 5.37 -0.09
C ARG A 207 10.24 6.44 -0.89
N LEU A 208 10.89 6.85 -1.98
CA LEU A 208 10.30 7.81 -2.90
C LEU A 208 9.26 7.11 -3.76
N GLY A 209 8.18 7.84 -4.01
CA GLY A 209 7.13 7.41 -4.92
C GLY A 209 7.53 7.50 -6.38
N LEU A 210 6.57 7.17 -7.24
CA LEU A 210 6.67 7.42 -8.66
C LEU A 210 6.61 8.93 -8.96
N LYS A 211 7.10 9.32 -10.12
CA LYS A 211 6.92 10.69 -10.64
C LYS A 211 5.44 11.00 -10.87
N ARG A 212 5.06 12.27 -10.79
CA ARG A 212 3.68 12.75 -11.02
C ARG A 212 3.06 12.25 -12.32
N THR A 213 3.85 12.11 -13.37
CA THR A 213 3.38 11.70 -14.70
C THR A 213 3.36 10.18 -14.90
N ALA A 214 3.66 9.37 -13.88
CA ALA A 214 3.91 7.94 -14.05
C ALA A 214 2.73 7.19 -14.69
N VAL A 215 1.49 7.43 -14.25
CA VAL A 215 0.29 6.81 -14.84
C VAL A 215 0.20 7.14 -16.34
N ALA A 216 0.35 8.43 -16.69
CA ALA A 216 0.27 8.88 -18.08
C ALA A 216 1.40 8.30 -18.95
N ASP A 217 2.62 8.27 -18.42
CA ASP A 217 3.81 7.78 -19.13
C ASP A 217 3.74 6.26 -19.34
N ILE A 218 3.37 5.50 -18.30
CA ILE A 218 3.18 4.05 -18.42
C ILE A 218 2.07 3.75 -19.42
N CYS A 219 0.93 4.45 -19.35
CA CYS A 219 -0.14 4.24 -20.31
C CYS A 219 0.21 4.64 -21.74
N HIS A 220 1.05 5.66 -21.90
CA HIS A 220 1.61 5.98 -23.19
C HIS A 220 2.45 4.82 -23.72
N ASP A 221 3.41 4.33 -22.92
CA ASP A 221 4.34 3.27 -23.34
C ASP A 221 3.63 1.94 -23.60
N LEU A 222 2.68 1.52 -22.75
CA LEU A 222 1.90 0.29 -22.98
C LEU A 222 1.11 0.32 -24.29
N ARG A 223 0.72 1.52 -24.76
CA ARG A 223 -0.02 1.71 -26.01
C ARG A 223 0.90 1.87 -27.22
N THR A 224 2.00 2.62 -27.11
CA THR A 224 2.86 2.98 -28.26
C THR A 224 4.03 2.02 -28.46
N LYS A 225 4.41 1.29 -27.42
CA LYS A 225 5.53 0.34 -27.41
C LYS A 225 5.12 -0.97 -26.70
N PRO A 226 4.00 -1.62 -27.11
CA PRO A 226 3.59 -2.85 -26.46
C PRO A 226 4.67 -3.93 -26.64
N PRO A 227 4.91 -4.78 -25.62
CA PRO A 227 5.73 -5.98 -25.78
C PRO A 227 5.24 -6.82 -26.98
N PRO A 228 6.16 -7.44 -27.76
CA PRO A 228 5.81 -8.24 -28.94
C PRO A 228 5.34 -9.66 -28.56
N ASP A 229 4.56 -9.79 -27.49
CA ASP A 229 4.07 -11.08 -26.96
C ASP A 229 2.59 -11.33 -27.24
N GLY A 230 1.93 -10.38 -27.92
CA GLY A 230 0.50 -10.45 -28.26
C GLY A 230 -0.44 -10.29 -27.07
N GLN A 231 0.08 -9.94 -25.88
CA GLN A 231 -0.75 -9.79 -24.68
C GLN A 231 -1.41 -8.41 -24.60
N PRO A 232 -2.57 -8.29 -23.94
CA PRO A 232 -3.37 -7.07 -23.90
C PRO A 232 -2.84 -6.03 -22.92
N TRP A 233 -1.52 -5.76 -22.90
CA TRP A 233 -0.90 -4.83 -21.94
C TRP A 233 -1.54 -3.43 -21.91
N HIS A 234 -1.92 -2.91 -23.08
CA HIS A 234 -2.57 -1.60 -23.18
C HIS A 234 -3.95 -1.53 -22.51
N HIS A 235 -4.61 -2.67 -22.27
CA HIS A 235 -5.89 -2.73 -21.56
C HIS A 235 -5.74 -2.62 -20.04
N LEU A 236 -4.52 -2.67 -19.51
CA LEU A 236 -4.26 -2.40 -18.08
C LEU A 236 -4.47 -0.93 -17.71
N CYS A 237 -4.52 -0.04 -18.69
CA CYS A 237 -4.78 1.37 -18.48
C CYS A 237 -6.25 1.69 -18.31
N VAL A 238 -6.61 2.11 -17.11
CA VAL A 238 -7.95 2.62 -16.81
C VAL A 238 -7.96 4.13 -16.98
N ARG A 239 -9.07 4.63 -17.51
CA ARG A 239 -9.30 6.06 -17.76
C ARG A 239 -10.51 6.52 -16.95
N ASP A 240 -10.47 7.78 -16.52
CA ASP A 240 -11.62 8.43 -15.89
C ASP A 240 -12.73 8.75 -16.91
N GLY A 241 -13.86 9.29 -16.43
CA GLY A 241 -14.99 9.69 -17.27
C GLY A 241 -14.66 10.75 -18.34
N ASP A 242 -13.56 11.50 -18.17
CA ASP A 242 -13.04 12.47 -19.14
C ASP A 242 -12.01 11.85 -20.12
N GLY A 243 -11.75 10.56 -20.00
CA GLY A 243 -10.81 9.81 -20.83
C GLY A 243 -9.33 9.99 -20.47
N ARG A 244 -9.00 10.63 -19.34
CA ARG A 244 -7.61 10.76 -18.87
C ARG A 244 -7.16 9.49 -18.15
N PRO A 245 -5.89 9.05 -18.30
CA PRO A 245 -5.38 7.91 -17.53
C PRO A 245 -5.46 8.18 -16.02
N SER A 246 -6.19 7.34 -15.29
CA SER A 246 -6.38 7.47 -13.84
C SER A 246 -5.56 6.44 -13.05
N ARG A 247 -5.34 5.24 -13.63
CA ARG A 247 -4.51 4.18 -13.05
C ARG A 247 -4.05 3.14 -14.07
N VAL A 248 -3.03 2.38 -13.71
CA VAL A 248 -2.55 1.20 -14.44
C VAL A 248 -2.73 -0.03 -13.57
N LEU A 249 -3.61 -0.94 -13.95
CA LEU A 249 -3.89 -2.16 -13.20
C LEU A 249 -2.73 -3.14 -13.27
N ALA A 250 -2.52 -3.89 -12.19
CA ALA A 250 -1.76 -5.12 -12.27
C ALA A 250 -2.52 -6.15 -13.15
N PRO A 251 -1.81 -7.04 -13.87
CA PRO A 251 -2.45 -7.99 -14.78
C PRO A 251 -3.54 -8.84 -14.13
N THR A 252 -3.37 -9.23 -12.87
CA THR A 252 -4.33 -10.06 -12.12
C THR A 252 -5.73 -9.44 -12.03
N HIS A 253 -5.82 -8.12 -11.86
CA HIS A 253 -7.10 -7.41 -11.81
C HIS A 253 -7.82 -7.39 -13.16
N TYR A 254 -7.08 -7.25 -14.25
CA TYR A 254 -7.64 -7.34 -15.60
C TYR A 254 -8.09 -8.78 -15.93
N MET A 255 -7.29 -9.77 -15.52
CA MET A 255 -7.57 -11.20 -15.72
C MET A 255 -8.82 -11.67 -14.97
N ALA A 256 -9.15 -11.06 -13.81
CA ALA A 256 -10.36 -11.38 -13.07
C ALA A 256 -11.64 -11.18 -13.88
N GLN A 257 -11.62 -10.28 -14.86
CA GLN A 257 -12.73 -10.01 -15.78
C GLN A 257 -12.48 -10.56 -17.19
N ASN A 258 -11.23 -10.83 -17.54
CA ASN A 258 -10.79 -11.28 -18.86
C ASN A 258 -9.89 -12.51 -18.71
N THR A 259 -10.50 -13.66 -18.41
CA THR A 259 -9.77 -14.87 -17.98
C THR A 259 -8.80 -15.44 -19.02
N SER A 260 -8.94 -15.08 -20.30
CA SER A 260 -8.02 -15.47 -21.38
C SER A 260 -6.81 -14.54 -21.51
N ALA A 261 -6.85 -13.33 -20.95
CA ALA A 261 -5.73 -12.40 -20.98
C ALA A 261 -4.54 -13.00 -20.20
N PHE A 262 -3.33 -12.92 -20.76
CA PHE A 262 -2.10 -13.41 -20.11
C PHE A 262 -2.09 -14.91 -19.77
N ALA A 263 -3.10 -15.70 -20.17
CA ALA A 263 -3.26 -17.09 -19.75
C ALA A 263 -2.05 -17.97 -20.09
N ASP A 264 -1.40 -17.70 -21.21
CA ASP A 264 -0.22 -18.43 -21.68
C ASP A 264 1.09 -17.67 -21.49
N TYR A 265 1.07 -16.49 -20.85
CA TYR A 265 2.21 -15.58 -20.79
C TYR A 265 3.47 -16.24 -20.21
N PHE A 266 3.31 -16.99 -19.11
CA PHE A 266 4.43 -17.68 -18.46
C PHE A 266 4.67 -19.09 -19.00
N ARG A 267 3.83 -19.63 -19.89
CA ARG A 267 3.94 -21.02 -20.34
C ARG A 267 5.32 -21.36 -20.92
N PRO A 268 5.89 -20.58 -21.87
CA PRO A 268 7.22 -20.89 -22.41
C PRO A 268 8.35 -20.77 -21.38
N LEU A 269 8.21 -19.89 -20.39
CA LEU A 269 9.18 -19.77 -19.31
C LEU A 269 9.09 -20.99 -18.38
N ASN A 270 7.88 -21.36 -17.97
CA ASN A 270 7.63 -22.51 -17.12
C ASN A 270 8.13 -23.79 -17.77
N ASP A 271 7.87 -24.01 -19.06
CA ASP A 271 8.35 -25.19 -19.78
C ASP A 271 9.89 -25.30 -19.76
N ARG A 272 10.60 -24.16 -19.89
CA ARG A 272 12.06 -24.11 -19.78
C ARG A 272 12.55 -24.40 -18.36
N ILE A 273 11.90 -23.84 -17.34
CA ILE A 273 12.21 -24.10 -15.92
C ILE A 273 12.03 -25.58 -15.63
N TRP A 274 10.89 -26.17 -16.01
CA TRP A 274 10.61 -27.59 -15.82
C TRP A 274 11.62 -28.47 -16.56
N THR A 275 11.95 -28.16 -17.81
CA THR A 275 12.96 -28.90 -18.58
C THR A 275 14.33 -28.84 -17.89
N ARG A 276 14.75 -27.66 -17.42
CA ARG A 276 16.06 -27.45 -16.79
C ARG A 276 16.22 -28.20 -15.48
N TYR A 277 15.17 -28.22 -14.65
CA TYR A 277 15.21 -28.83 -13.32
C TYR A 277 14.68 -30.26 -13.27
N HIS A 278 14.15 -30.78 -14.38
CA HIS A 278 14.02 -32.22 -14.59
C HIS A 278 15.40 -32.89 -14.76
N ALA A 279 16.38 -32.18 -15.33
CA ALA A 279 17.72 -32.71 -15.61
C ALA A 279 18.72 -32.58 -14.44
N GLY A 280 18.33 -31.96 -13.33
CA GLY A 280 19.18 -31.78 -12.15
C GLY A 280 18.53 -30.89 -11.08
N PRO A 281 19.04 -30.92 -9.85
CA PRO A 281 18.38 -30.27 -8.71
C PRO A 281 18.34 -28.74 -8.83
N LEU A 282 17.30 -28.15 -8.25
CA LEU A 282 17.21 -26.74 -7.90
C LEU A 282 17.50 -26.60 -6.41
N THR A 283 18.61 -25.98 -6.04
CA THR A 283 18.94 -25.71 -4.63
C THR A 283 18.61 -24.26 -4.32
N ILE A 284 17.77 -24.04 -3.30
CA ILE A 284 17.38 -22.72 -2.81
C ILE A 284 17.81 -22.61 -1.36
N ASP A 285 18.77 -21.73 -1.09
CA ASP A 285 19.06 -21.27 0.26
C ASP A 285 18.13 -20.10 0.56
N THR A 286 17.11 -20.34 1.39
CA THR A 286 16.14 -19.31 1.75
C THR A 286 16.66 -18.36 2.83
N GLN A 287 17.84 -18.63 3.39
CA GLN A 287 18.45 -17.92 4.53
C GLN A 287 17.52 -17.79 5.75
N SER A 288 16.44 -18.56 5.79
CA SER A 288 15.56 -18.69 6.94
C SER A 288 16.21 -19.67 7.92
N PRO A 289 16.27 -19.34 9.23
CA PRO A 289 16.79 -20.25 10.25
C PRO A 289 16.10 -21.64 10.27
N THR A 290 14.95 -21.78 9.61
CA THR A 290 14.12 -22.99 9.61
C THR A 290 14.01 -23.72 8.27
N ALA A 291 14.72 -23.33 7.18
CA ALA A 291 14.50 -23.99 5.88
C ALA A 291 15.72 -24.03 4.95
N ASN A 292 16.48 -25.13 5.04
CA ASN A 292 17.11 -25.72 3.85
C ASN A 292 16.09 -26.68 3.24
N ALA A 293 15.45 -26.29 2.15
CA ALA A 293 14.63 -27.20 1.34
C ALA A 293 15.49 -27.69 0.18
N SER A 294 15.84 -28.98 0.22
CA SER A 294 16.53 -29.72 -0.86
C SER A 294 15.55 -30.32 -1.85
#